data_AF-A0A7C9TQW2-F1
#
_entry.id   AF-A0A7C9TQW2-F1
#
_cell.length_a   1.000
_cell.length_b   1.000
_cell.length_c   1.000
_cell.angle_alpha   90.00
_cell.angle_beta   90.00
_cell.angle_gamma   90.00
#
_symmetry.space_group_name_H-M   'P 1'
#
loop_
_entity.id
_entity.type
_entity.pdbx_description
1 polymer ?
#
loop_
_entity_poly.entity_id
_entity_poly.type
_entity_poly.pdbx_seq_one_letter_code
_entity_poly.pdbx_strand_id
1 'polypeptide(L)'
;MATHQDLRWSPLALVPERAGIDVPFPLEEIRAYPELSGRSGDLLIIQLRSGIGVTRKRQATLRSLGLAGIRTSSLRSSREPGIFGYIRAVRDLVGVVELGGIMYRSAQLSARSTHLQYERIEYGSNTRPGGLVRNSDGEYFVFESDRNGLLLNWSTSLSASEAFEQFQQSFIDEGTPLRVRSGESASMVMVSGRHDPGHSPITHDRTLDSGDGDWEEYQVDPSNLIGEMPTEEAIDLIRRRDLPVVAARIAFRDVFMTWHRPYARFIDSDVESAEVGVYLNDLSRINGARRFVRNAGRARFFSEADITILVRERGNPKHIWI
;
A
#
# COMPACT_ATOMS: atom_id res chain seq x y z
N MET A 1 20.82 -3.10 -22.51
CA MET A 1 20.05 -2.39 -23.55
C MET A 1 18.78 -1.87 -22.91
N ALA A 2 18.60 -0.55 -22.87
CA ALA A 2 17.43 0.06 -22.23
C ALA A 2 16.20 -0.13 -23.15
N THR A 3 15.23 -0.92 -22.69
CA THR A 3 13.98 -1.19 -23.41
C THR A 3 12.93 -0.17 -22.97
N HIS A 4 12.48 0.64 -23.93
CA HIS A 4 11.34 1.54 -23.75
C HIS A 4 10.10 0.75 -23.28
N GLN A 5 9.62 1.06 -22.08
CA GLN A 5 8.31 0.66 -21.57
C GLN A 5 7.25 1.56 -22.23
N ASP A 6 6.26 0.96 -22.88
CA ASP A 6 5.06 1.68 -23.31
C ASP A 6 4.15 1.84 -22.09
N LEU A 7 4.36 2.92 -21.34
CA LEU A 7 3.46 3.39 -20.30
C LEU A 7 2.16 3.88 -20.96
N ARG A 8 1.12 3.04 -21.00
CA ARG A 8 -0.23 3.51 -21.28
C ARG A 8 -0.83 4.05 -19.98
N TRP A 9 -0.71 5.37 -19.82
CA TRP A 9 -1.43 6.10 -18.79
C TRP A 9 -2.95 5.95 -19.03
N SER A 10 -3.68 5.40 -18.07
CA SER A 10 -5.14 5.37 -18.12
C SER A 10 -5.67 6.74 -17.69
N PRO A 11 -6.41 7.47 -18.55
CA PRO A 11 -6.90 8.81 -18.26
C PRO A 11 -8.22 8.75 -17.52
N LEU A 12 -8.26 8.12 -16.34
CA LEU A 12 -9.47 8.10 -15.51
C LEU A 12 -9.28 8.93 -14.25
N ALA A 13 -9.01 10.21 -14.47
CA ALA A 13 -9.63 11.26 -13.67
C ALA A 13 -10.69 11.90 -14.58
N LEU A 14 -11.91 11.33 -14.60
CA LEU A 14 -13.05 12.02 -15.19
C LEU A 14 -13.23 13.31 -14.39
N VAL A 15 -12.97 14.44 -15.05
CA VAL A 15 -13.18 15.78 -14.48
C VAL A 15 -14.68 15.92 -14.24
N PRO A 16 -15.16 16.07 -12.98
CA PRO A 16 -16.55 16.39 -12.75
C PRO A 16 -16.86 17.74 -13.39
N GLU A 17 -17.86 17.78 -14.27
CA GLU A 17 -18.43 19.03 -14.71
C GLU A 17 -19.07 19.73 -13.50
N ARG A 18 -18.32 20.61 -12.82
CA ARG A 18 -18.80 21.91 -12.29
C ARG A 18 -17.83 22.57 -11.32
N ALA A 19 -17.82 23.90 -11.45
CA ALA A 19 -17.31 24.93 -10.54
C ALA A 19 -15.83 25.34 -10.68
N GLY A 20 -15.58 26.25 -11.63
CA GLY A 20 -14.46 27.19 -11.53
C GLY A 20 -13.89 27.66 -12.86
N ILE A 21 -14.21 28.90 -13.24
CA ILE A 21 -13.65 29.70 -14.35
C ILE A 21 -13.74 28.98 -15.73
N ASP A 22 -14.37 29.61 -16.72
CA ASP A 22 -14.35 29.17 -18.13
C ASP A 22 -12.91 29.16 -18.67
N VAL A 23 -12.17 28.10 -18.35
CA VAL A 23 -11.07 27.64 -19.19
C VAL A 23 -11.77 27.11 -20.43
N PRO A 24 -11.40 27.54 -21.66
CA PRO A 24 -11.95 26.96 -22.86
C PRO A 24 -11.59 25.47 -22.92
N PHE A 25 -12.48 24.65 -22.39
CA PHE A 25 -12.67 23.26 -22.73
C PHE A 25 -13.33 23.24 -24.12
N PRO A 26 -12.98 22.32 -25.02
CA PRO A 26 -12.47 20.98 -24.71
C PRO A 26 -10.96 20.98 -24.46
N LEU A 27 -10.55 20.39 -23.34
CA LEU A 27 -9.29 19.65 -23.35
C LEU A 27 -9.47 18.61 -24.46
N GLU A 28 -8.71 18.72 -25.55
CA GLU A 28 -8.79 17.74 -26.64
C GLU A 28 -8.75 16.33 -26.04
N GLU A 29 -9.79 15.52 -26.28
CA GLU A 29 -10.08 14.20 -25.69
C GLU A 29 -8.94 13.17 -25.83
N ILE A 30 -7.85 13.54 -26.51
CA ILE A 30 -6.77 12.66 -26.97
C ILE A 30 -5.41 13.06 -26.38
N ARG A 31 -5.30 14.15 -25.60
CA ARG A 31 -3.98 14.61 -25.12
C ARG A 31 -3.67 14.14 -23.70
N ALA A 32 -3.05 12.96 -23.62
CA ALA A 32 -2.36 12.52 -22.40
C ALA A 32 -1.43 13.63 -21.89
N TYR A 33 -1.49 13.98 -20.61
CA TYR A 33 -0.51 14.83 -19.96
C TYR A 33 0.71 13.96 -19.64
N PRO A 34 1.79 14.02 -20.45
CA PRO A 34 2.84 13.01 -20.44
C PRO A 34 3.61 12.97 -19.11
N GLU A 35 3.55 14.05 -18.33
CA GLU A 35 4.29 14.23 -17.09
C GLU A 35 3.35 14.72 -15.98
N LEU A 36 2.57 13.78 -15.42
CA LEU A 36 1.85 14.00 -14.18
C LEU A 36 2.80 13.85 -12.99
N SER A 37 3.06 14.97 -12.31
CA SER A 37 3.81 15.00 -11.06
C SER A 37 2.88 14.83 -9.85
N GLY A 38 3.43 14.46 -8.69
CA GLY A 38 2.62 14.14 -7.51
C GLY A 38 2.01 12.74 -7.58
N ARG A 39 1.67 12.19 -6.42
CA ARG A 39 1.16 10.81 -6.27
C ARG A 39 -0.31 10.75 -5.96
N SER A 40 -0.81 11.70 -5.18
CA SER A 40 -2.21 11.74 -4.81
C SER A 40 -2.66 13.18 -4.58
N GLY A 41 -3.94 13.42 -4.78
CA GLY A 41 -4.52 14.74 -4.63
C GLY A 41 -5.98 14.80 -5.04
N ASP A 42 -6.68 15.78 -4.52
CA ASP A 42 -8.02 16.21 -4.92
C ASP A 42 -7.96 17.46 -5.82
N LEU A 43 -6.76 17.93 -6.19
CA LEU A 43 -6.53 19.00 -7.15
C LEU A 43 -5.62 18.51 -8.28
N LEU A 44 -6.06 18.70 -9.52
CA LEU A 44 -5.24 18.59 -10.72
C LEU A 44 -4.84 19.98 -11.19
N ILE A 45 -3.54 20.30 -11.08
CA ILE A 45 -2.98 21.58 -11.49
C ILE A 45 -2.25 21.39 -12.80
N ILE A 46 -2.58 22.18 -13.82
CA ILE A 46 -2.04 22.06 -15.18
C ILE A 46 -1.38 23.38 -15.56
N GLN A 47 -0.14 23.34 -16.03
CA GLN A 47 0.51 24.56 -16.54
C GLN A 47 -0.01 24.88 -17.95
N LEU A 48 -0.75 25.98 -18.08
CA LEU A 48 -1.36 26.43 -19.34
C LEU A 48 -0.46 27.39 -20.13
N ARG A 49 0.42 28.14 -19.46
CA ARG A 49 1.29 29.15 -20.10
C ARG A 49 2.77 28.98 -19.72
N SER A 50 3.65 29.50 -20.57
CA SER A 50 5.09 29.46 -20.37
C SER A 50 5.51 30.21 -19.09
N GLY A 51 6.48 29.64 -18.36
CA GLY A 51 7.17 30.32 -17.26
C GLY A 51 8.36 31.19 -17.71
N ILE A 52 8.59 31.33 -19.01
CA ILE A 52 9.64 32.21 -19.54
C ILE A 52 9.22 33.67 -19.32
N GLY A 53 10.14 34.49 -18.80
CA GLY A 53 9.89 35.92 -18.53
C GLY A 53 9.15 36.23 -17.21
N VAL A 54 8.71 35.21 -16.47
CA VAL A 54 8.10 35.42 -15.14
C VAL A 54 9.17 35.59 -14.05
N THR A 55 8.81 36.20 -12.93
CA THR A 55 9.76 36.46 -11.84
C THR A 55 10.32 35.15 -11.25
N ARG A 56 11.55 35.19 -10.72
CA ARG A 56 12.19 34.01 -10.08
C ARG A 56 11.32 33.37 -8.99
N LYS A 57 10.58 34.18 -8.23
CA LYS A 57 9.63 33.70 -7.21
C LYS A 57 8.51 32.85 -7.84
N ARG A 58 7.92 33.32 -8.94
CA ARG A 58 6.86 32.59 -9.66
C ARG A 58 7.39 31.31 -10.31
N GLN A 59 8.61 31.35 -10.86
CA GLN A 59 9.29 30.14 -11.36
C GLN A 59 9.57 29.13 -10.24
N ALA A 60 9.96 29.59 -9.05
CA ALA A 60 10.10 28.72 -7.89
C ALA A 60 8.75 28.12 -7.46
N THR A 61 7.67 28.92 -7.47
CA THR A 61 6.32 28.44 -7.18
C THR A 61 5.84 27.38 -8.17
N LEU A 62 6.06 27.55 -9.48
CA LEU A 62 5.74 26.52 -10.48
C LEU A 62 6.48 25.20 -10.18
N ARG A 63 7.79 25.29 -9.87
CA ARG A 63 8.59 24.11 -9.49
C ARG A 63 8.08 23.44 -8.20
N SER A 64 7.68 24.20 -7.18
CA SER A 64 7.08 23.66 -5.96
C SER A 64 5.76 22.93 -6.23
N LEU A 65 4.96 23.47 -7.15
CA LEU A 65 3.74 22.80 -7.63
C LEU A 65 4.03 21.57 -8.50
N GLY A 66 5.29 21.26 -8.82
CA GLY A 66 5.66 20.12 -9.67
C GLY A 66 5.51 20.40 -11.17
N LEU A 67 5.39 21.67 -11.55
CA LEU A 67 5.17 22.09 -12.93
C LEU A 67 6.52 22.47 -13.55
N ALA A 68 7.04 21.60 -14.43
CA ALA A 68 8.34 21.77 -15.08
C ALA A 68 8.27 22.48 -16.44
N GLY A 69 7.08 22.64 -17.01
CA GLY A 69 6.88 23.23 -18.32
C GLY A 69 5.41 23.31 -18.74
N ILE A 70 5.15 23.94 -19.88
CA ILE A 70 3.80 24.02 -20.45
C ILE A 70 3.27 22.59 -20.65
N ARG A 71 1.98 22.36 -20.32
CA ARG A 71 1.31 21.06 -20.40
C ARG A 71 1.84 19.98 -19.44
N THR A 72 2.69 20.37 -18.49
CA THR A 72 2.92 19.51 -17.31
C THR A 72 1.75 19.64 -16.36
N SER A 73 1.49 18.58 -15.61
CA SER A 73 0.38 18.53 -14.65
C SER A 73 0.86 17.99 -13.31
N SER A 74 0.06 18.22 -12.27
CA SER A 74 0.40 17.85 -10.92
C SER A 74 -0.83 17.51 -10.10
N LEU A 75 -0.81 16.35 -9.43
CA LEU A 75 -1.75 16.03 -8.36
C LEU A 75 -1.28 16.64 -7.06
N ARG A 76 -2.18 17.39 -6.41
CA ARG A 76 -1.95 18.04 -5.11
C ARG A 76 -3.16 17.91 -4.23
N SER A 77 -2.94 17.91 -2.91
CA SER A 77 -4.04 17.95 -1.95
C SER A 77 -4.40 19.39 -1.63
N SER A 78 -5.69 19.72 -1.64
CA SER A 78 -6.27 20.95 -1.11
C SER A 78 -5.95 21.17 0.37
N ARG A 79 -5.66 20.08 1.09
CA ARG A 79 -5.26 20.08 2.50
C ARG A 79 -3.77 20.37 2.70
N GLU A 80 -2.96 20.38 1.64
CA GLU A 80 -1.53 20.70 1.73
C GLU A 80 -1.35 22.16 2.19
N PRO A 81 -0.62 22.41 3.30
CA PRO A 81 -0.43 23.77 3.80
C PRO A 81 0.19 24.68 2.75
N GLY A 82 -0.47 25.82 2.47
CA GLY A 82 0.03 26.83 1.55
C GLY A 82 -0.24 26.56 0.07
N ILE A 83 -0.90 25.44 -0.30
CA ILE A 83 -1.15 25.08 -1.71
C ILE A 83 -1.93 26.16 -2.46
N PHE A 84 -3.00 26.69 -1.86
CA PHE A 84 -3.77 27.78 -2.45
C PHE A 84 -2.98 29.09 -2.55
N GLY A 85 -2.03 29.31 -1.64
CA GLY A 85 -1.09 30.43 -1.71
C GLY A 85 -0.17 30.32 -2.93
N TYR A 86 0.35 29.12 -3.18
CA TYR A 86 1.14 28.82 -4.37
C TYR A 86 0.31 28.98 -5.65
N ILE A 87 -0.88 28.38 -5.71
CA ILE A 87 -1.80 28.52 -6.85
C ILE A 87 -2.09 30.01 -7.13
N ARG A 88 -2.44 30.79 -6.10
CA ARG A 88 -2.75 32.22 -6.25
C ARG A 88 -1.59 33.01 -6.84
N ALA A 89 -0.35 32.68 -6.50
CA ALA A 89 0.84 33.36 -7.00
C ALA A 89 1.14 33.09 -8.50
N VAL A 90 0.58 32.03 -9.07
CA VAL A 90 0.78 31.64 -10.48
C VAL A 90 -0.53 31.43 -11.26
N ARG A 91 -1.66 31.94 -10.75
CA ARG A 91 -3.02 31.71 -11.28
C ARG A 91 -3.22 32.01 -12.77
N ASP A 92 -2.47 32.95 -13.33
CA ASP A 92 -2.50 33.32 -14.76
C ASP A 92 -1.68 32.37 -15.64
N LEU A 93 -0.91 31.45 -15.05
CA LEU A 93 -0.08 30.47 -15.75
C LEU A 93 -0.61 29.03 -15.64
N VAL A 94 -1.53 28.78 -14.71
CA VAL A 94 -2.01 27.43 -14.38
C VAL A 94 -3.53 27.37 -14.44
N GLY A 95 -4.05 26.22 -14.87
CA GLY A 95 -5.42 25.79 -14.63
C GLY A 95 -5.47 24.89 -13.40
N VAL A 96 -6.56 24.95 -12.65
CA VAL A 96 -6.79 24.07 -11.50
C VAL A 96 -8.14 23.43 -11.69
N VAL A 97 -8.18 22.12 -11.54
CA VAL A 97 -9.39 21.30 -11.58
C VAL A 97 -9.53 20.63 -10.23
N GLU A 98 -10.66 20.82 -9.56
CA GLU A 98 -11.01 20.06 -8.37
C GLU A 98 -11.48 18.68 -8.80
N LEU A 99 -10.89 17.66 -8.21
CA LEU A 99 -11.25 16.27 -8.42
C LEU A 99 -12.28 15.92 -7.37
N GLY A 100 -13.38 15.26 -7.75
CA GLY A 100 -14.49 14.91 -6.84
C GLY A 100 -14.12 13.94 -5.71
N GLY A 101 -12.83 13.66 -5.51
CA GLY A 101 -12.25 12.81 -4.50
C GLY A 101 -10.71 12.80 -4.62
N ILE A 102 -10.05 12.08 -3.70
CA ILE A 102 -8.60 11.87 -3.79
C ILE A 102 -8.33 10.92 -4.95
N MET A 103 -7.67 11.42 -5.98
CA MET A 103 -7.15 10.63 -7.07
C MET A 103 -5.72 10.21 -6.77
N TYR A 104 -5.32 9.08 -7.35
CA TYR A 104 -3.99 8.52 -7.23
C TYR A 104 -3.33 8.43 -8.61
N ARG A 105 -2.01 8.53 -8.64
CA ARG A 105 -1.26 8.31 -9.87
C ARG A 105 -1.27 6.81 -10.17
N SER A 106 -2.08 6.41 -11.14
CA SER A 106 -2.16 5.02 -11.61
C SER A 106 -1.52 4.84 -12.98
N ALA A 107 -1.01 3.63 -13.23
CA ALA A 107 -0.56 3.17 -14.53
C ALA A 107 -1.02 1.73 -14.74
N GLN A 108 -1.61 1.45 -15.90
CA GLN A 108 -1.85 0.07 -16.32
C GLN A 108 -0.60 -0.43 -17.04
N LEU A 109 -0.04 -1.52 -16.51
CA LEU A 109 1.18 -2.14 -16.99
C LEU A 109 0.86 -3.56 -17.45
N SER A 110 1.64 -4.04 -18.41
CA SER A 110 1.56 -5.42 -18.88
C SER A 110 2.96 -6.04 -18.89
N ALA A 111 3.13 -7.16 -18.20
CA ALA A 111 4.36 -7.93 -18.21
C ALA A 111 4.52 -8.61 -19.59
N ARG A 112 5.55 -8.23 -20.34
CA ARG A 112 5.74 -8.68 -21.74
C ARG A 112 5.91 -10.19 -21.89
N SER A 113 6.43 -10.87 -20.88
CA SER A 113 6.70 -12.31 -20.94
C SER A 113 5.44 -13.17 -20.81
N THR A 114 4.40 -12.67 -20.15
CA THR A 114 3.29 -13.50 -19.67
C THR A 114 1.90 -12.91 -19.87
N HIS A 115 1.83 -11.72 -20.50
CA HIS A 115 0.61 -10.95 -20.70
C HIS A 115 -0.15 -10.63 -19.42
N LEU A 116 0.49 -10.76 -18.25
CA LEU A 116 -0.11 -10.36 -16.98
C LEU A 116 -0.38 -8.86 -17.02
N GLN A 117 -1.64 -8.48 -16.92
CA GLN A 117 -2.07 -7.09 -16.78
C GLN A 117 -2.17 -6.76 -15.30
N TYR A 118 -1.54 -5.68 -14.90
CA TYR A 118 -1.59 -5.21 -13.52
C TYR A 118 -1.63 -3.69 -13.49
N GLU A 119 -2.29 -3.17 -12.46
CA GLU A 119 -2.36 -1.77 -12.14
C GLU A 119 -1.30 -1.45 -11.09
N ARG A 120 -0.59 -0.35 -11.27
CA ARG A 120 0.28 0.25 -10.25
C ARG A 120 -0.28 1.60 -9.87
N ILE A 121 -0.62 1.74 -8.59
CA ILE A 121 -1.11 2.96 -7.97
C ILE A 121 -0.03 3.47 -7.02
N GLU A 122 0.49 4.68 -7.27
CA GLU A 122 1.40 5.35 -6.36
C GLU A 122 0.63 6.32 -5.47
N TYR A 123 0.92 6.30 -4.16
CA TYR A 123 0.24 7.16 -3.21
C TYR A 123 1.19 7.70 -2.13
N GLY A 124 0.64 8.50 -1.22
CA GLY A 124 1.40 9.15 -0.15
C GLY A 124 2.22 10.33 -0.67
N SER A 125 3.32 10.63 0.01
CA SER A 125 4.14 11.82 -0.24
C SER A 125 5.59 11.46 -0.57
N ASN A 126 6.40 12.46 -0.91
CA ASN A 126 7.83 12.24 -1.11
C ASN A 126 8.51 11.68 0.16
N THR A 127 8.07 12.05 1.36
CA THR A 127 8.66 11.61 2.64
C THR A 127 8.04 10.33 3.18
N ARG A 128 6.81 10.01 2.76
CA ARG A 128 6.09 8.78 3.08
C ARG A 128 5.56 8.12 1.81
N PRO A 129 6.45 7.54 0.97
CA PRO A 129 6.02 6.86 -0.24
C PRO A 129 5.17 5.63 0.09
N GLY A 130 4.06 5.49 -0.64
CA GLY A 130 3.30 4.25 -0.68
C GLY A 130 3.01 3.83 -2.11
N GLY A 131 2.68 2.56 -2.29
CA GLY A 131 2.24 2.05 -3.58
C GLY A 131 1.47 0.76 -3.44
N LEU A 132 0.59 0.53 -4.40
CA LEU A 132 -0.22 -0.66 -4.56
C LEU A 132 -0.01 -1.17 -5.98
N VAL A 133 0.34 -2.45 -6.10
CA VAL A 133 0.36 -3.19 -7.35
C VAL A 133 -0.73 -4.25 -7.24
N ARG A 134 -1.64 -4.34 -8.21
CA ARG A 134 -2.70 -5.36 -8.21
C ARG A 134 -3.03 -5.85 -9.60
N ASN A 135 -3.51 -7.08 -9.75
CA ASN A 135 -4.08 -7.58 -11.01
C ASN A 135 -5.61 -7.70 -10.93
N SER A 136 -6.22 -8.15 -12.02
CA SER A 136 -7.67 -8.43 -12.10
C SER A 136 -8.13 -9.59 -11.22
N ASP A 137 -7.20 -10.47 -10.81
CA ASP A 137 -7.51 -11.68 -10.05
C ASP A 137 -7.52 -11.42 -8.53
N GLY A 138 -7.46 -10.15 -8.12
CA GLY A 138 -7.43 -9.73 -6.72
C GLY A 138 -6.08 -9.92 -6.04
N GLU A 139 -5.05 -10.34 -6.76
CA GLU A 139 -3.69 -10.46 -6.22
C GLU A 139 -3.07 -9.08 -6.12
N TYR A 140 -2.41 -8.80 -5.01
CA TYR A 140 -1.85 -7.48 -4.76
C TYR A 140 -0.59 -7.49 -3.91
N PHE A 141 0.14 -6.39 -4.02
CA PHE A 141 1.26 -6.02 -3.18
C PHE A 141 1.17 -4.53 -2.84
N VAL A 142 1.22 -4.21 -1.56
CA VAL A 142 1.19 -2.86 -1.01
C VAL A 142 2.49 -2.62 -0.26
N PHE A 143 3.00 -1.39 -0.35
CA PHE A 143 4.07 -0.95 0.53
C PHE A 143 3.82 0.47 1.03
N GLU A 144 4.31 0.76 2.22
CA GLU A 144 4.43 2.10 2.78
C GLU A 144 5.78 2.23 3.46
N SER A 145 6.54 3.26 3.12
CA SER A 145 7.82 3.54 3.78
C SER A 145 7.80 4.93 4.39
N ASP A 146 8.41 5.06 5.55
CA ASP A 146 8.70 6.34 6.16
C ASP A 146 10.10 6.34 6.78
N ARG A 147 10.36 7.27 7.71
CA ARG A 147 11.64 7.34 8.43
C ARG A 147 11.81 6.28 9.52
N ASN A 148 10.72 5.66 9.95
CA ASN A 148 10.67 4.70 11.06
C ASN A 148 10.73 3.26 10.54
N GLY A 149 10.28 3.03 9.30
CA GLY A 149 10.34 1.70 8.73
C GLY A 149 9.74 1.55 7.35
N LEU A 150 9.50 0.28 7.02
CA LEU A 150 8.88 -0.18 5.79
C LEU A 150 7.80 -1.21 6.13
N LEU A 151 6.57 -0.92 5.75
CA LEU A 151 5.45 -1.85 5.76
C LEU A 151 5.30 -2.43 4.35
N LEU A 152 5.17 -3.75 4.26
CA LEU A 152 4.89 -4.52 3.06
C LEU A 152 3.66 -5.39 3.35
N ASN A 153 2.63 -5.38 2.50
CA ASN A 153 1.46 -6.26 2.63
C ASN A 153 1.14 -6.91 1.29
N TRP A 154 0.68 -8.15 1.27
CA TRP A 154 0.29 -8.82 0.04
C TRP A 154 -0.73 -9.93 0.25
N SER A 155 -1.44 -10.24 -0.83
CA SER A 155 -2.30 -11.43 -0.93
C SER A 155 -1.47 -12.72 -0.98
N THR A 156 -1.87 -13.73 -0.21
CA THR A 156 -1.29 -15.07 -0.22
C THR A 156 -2.37 -16.15 -0.23
N SER A 157 -2.00 -17.35 -0.70
CA SER A 157 -2.80 -18.58 -0.52
C SER A 157 -2.33 -19.41 0.68
N LEU A 158 -1.29 -18.99 1.39
CA LEU A 158 -0.75 -19.75 2.53
C LEU A 158 -1.65 -19.63 3.75
N SER A 159 -1.77 -20.74 4.48
CA SER A 159 -2.27 -20.74 5.85
C SER A 159 -1.35 -19.96 6.79
N ALA A 160 -1.84 -19.61 7.98
CA ALA A 160 -1.04 -18.90 9.00
C ALA A 160 0.26 -19.67 9.34
N SER A 161 0.17 -20.99 9.53
CA SER A 161 1.32 -21.85 9.84
C SER A 161 2.34 -21.86 8.71
N GLU A 162 1.91 -22.05 7.47
CA GLU A 162 2.80 -22.08 6.30
C GLU A 162 3.46 -20.71 6.06
N ALA A 163 2.69 -19.63 6.16
CA ALA A 163 3.22 -18.27 6.05
C ALA A 163 4.28 -18.01 7.12
N PHE A 164 4.04 -18.46 8.35
CA PHE A 164 4.99 -18.29 9.44
C PHE A 164 6.27 -19.12 9.24
N GLU A 165 6.15 -20.38 8.85
CA GLU A 165 7.31 -21.25 8.54
C GLU A 165 8.19 -20.62 7.45
N GLN A 166 7.56 -20.16 6.36
CA GLN A 166 8.28 -19.49 5.27
C GLN A 166 8.90 -18.15 5.71
N PHE A 167 8.23 -17.41 6.58
CA PHE A 167 8.77 -16.18 7.15
C PHE A 167 10.05 -16.46 7.93
N GLN A 168 10.05 -17.43 8.85
CA GLN A 168 11.25 -17.79 9.61
C GLN A 168 12.38 -18.26 8.70
N GLN A 169 12.07 -19.18 7.77
CA GLN A 169 13.06 -19.75 6.86
C GLN A 169 13.74 -18.69 5.99
N SER A 170 12.96 -17.70 5.52
CA SER A 170 13.48 -16.64 4.64
C SER A 170 14.56 -15.79 5.32
N PHE A 171 14.48 -15.61 6.64
CA PHE A 171 15.49 -14.86 7.40
C PHE A 171 16.69 -15.72 7.81
N ILE A 172 16.48 -17.02 8.04
CA ILE A 172 17.55 -17.99 8.27
C ILE A 172 18.43 -18.11 7.02
N ASP A 173 17.82 -18.27 5.85
CA ASP A 173 18.53 -18.41 4.57
C ASP A 173 19.41 -17.20 4.24
N GLU A 174 18.96 -16.00 4.63
CA GLU A 174 19.70 -14.74 4.44
C GLU A 174 20.74 -14.50 5.56
N GLY A 175 20.97 -15.47 6.44
CA GLY A 175 21.95 -15.38 7.52
C GLY A 175 21.60 -14.40 8.63
N THR A 176 20.32 -14.00 8.72
CA THR A 176 19.84 -12.99 9.68
C THR A 176 18.68 -13.54 10.52
N PRO A 177 18.91 -14.59 11.32
CA PRO A 177 17.85 -15.24 12.08
C PRO A 177 17.10 -14.24 12.95
N LEU A 178 15.78 -14.41 12.99
CA LEU A 178 14.88 -13.63 13.81
C LEU A 178 15.14 -13.93 15.28
N ARG A 179 15.12 -12.90 16.12
CA ARG A 179 15.29 -13.05 17.56
C ARG A 179 14.01 -12.60 18.25
N VAL A 180 13.48 -13.46 19.10
CA VAL A 180 12.37 -13.10 19.99
C VAL A 180 12.85 -12.02 20.94
N ARG A 181 12.00 -11.02 21.18
CA ARG A 181 12.26 -9.97 22.16
C ARG A 181 11.94 -10.54 23.54
N SER A 182 12.97 -10.90 24.31
CA SER A 182 12.80 -11.51 25.64
C SER A 182 12.03 -10.59 26.57
N GLY A 183 10.95 -11.09 27.17
CA GLY A 183 10.23 -10.41 28.26
C GLY A 183 9.16 -9.38 27.85
N GLU A 184 8.79 -9.29 26.57
CA GLU A 184 7.70 -8.41 26.13
C GLU A 184 6.58 -9.22 25.45
N SER A 185 5.36 -9.11 25.98
CA SER A 185 4.14 -9.50 25.27
C SER A 185 3.92 -8.53 24.12
N ALA A 186 4.37 -8.91 22.92
CA ALA A 186 4.29 -8.05 21.74
C ALA A 186 3.61 -8.76 20.55
N SER A 187 3.23 -10.03 20.74
CA SER A 187 2.53 -10.83 19.75
C SER A 187 1.08 -11.02 20.16
N MET A 188 0.20 -11.17 19.18
CA MET A 188 -1.21 -11.39 19.44
C MET A 188 -1.77 -12.36 18.40
N VAL A 189 -2.56 -13.33 18.83
CA VAL A 189 -3.16 -14.37 17.98
C VAL A 189 -4.65 -14.46 18.26
N MET A 190 -5.45 -14.36 17.21
CA MET A 190 -6.89 -14.55 17.27
C MET A 190 -7.24 -15.89 16.66
N VAL A 191 -7.87 -16.75 17.47
CA VAL A 191 -8.37 -18.06 17.04
C VAL A 191 -9.90 -17.99 17.05
N SER A 192 -10.53 -18.43 15.97
CA SER A 192 -11.98 -18.62 15.97
C SER A 192 -12.30 -19.83 16.85
N GLY A 193 -13.09 -19.65 17.90
CA GLY A 193 -13.72 -20.80 18.53
C GLY A 193 -14.61 -21.48 17.48
N ARG A 194 -14.38 -22.75 17.17
CA ARG A 194 -15.51 -23.58 16.75
C ARG A 194 -16.48 -23.51 17.93
N HIS A 195 -17.73 -23.14 17.66
CA HIS A 195 -18.81 -23.38 18.60
C HIS A 195 -19.00 -24.89 18.67
N ASP A 196 -18.12 -25.58 19.39
CA ASP A 196 -18.28 -26.98 19.73
C ASP A 196 -19.00 -26.98 21.07
N PRO A 197 -20.27 -27.42 21.17
CA PRO A 197 -21.10 -27.27 22.38
C PRO A 197 -20.59 -28.02 23.64
N GLY A 198 -19.35 -28.51 23.64
CA GLY A 198 -18.65 -29.08 24.79
C GLY A 198 -17.23 -28.57 25.03
N HIS A 199 -16.71 -27.61 24.24
CA HIS A 199 -15.37 -27.03 24.44
C HIS A 199 -15.48 -25.51 24.60
N SER A 200 -15.08 -25.00 25.77
CA SER A 200 -14.88 -23.57 25.95
C SER A 200 -13.86 -23.08 24.91
N PRO A 201 -14.17 -22.04 24.11
CA PRO A 201 -13.17 -21.44 23.24
C PRO A 201 -11.94 -21.09 24.07
N ILE A 202 -10.74 -21.32 23.51
CA ILE A 202 -9.49 -20.76 24.04
C ILE A 202 -9.49 -19.26 23.70
N THR A 203 -10.48 -18.55 24.23
CA THR A 203 -10.45 -17.12 24.47
C THR A 203 -10.03 -17.00 25.92
N HIS A 204 -8.87 -16.38 26.18
CA HIS A 204 -8.64 -15.87 27.52
C HIS A 204 -9.84 -15.02 27.92
N ASP A 205 -10.41 -15.42 29.04
CA ASP A 205 -11.74 -15.13 29.54
C ASP A 205 -12.11 -13.63 29.50
N ARG A 206 -12.86 -13.24 28.47
CA ARG A 206 -13.91 -12.23 28.56
C ARG A 206 -15.08 -12.73 27.74
N THR A 207 -16.02 -13.36 28.42
CA THR A 207 -17.40 -13.49 27.99
C THR A 207 -17.90 -12.14 27.49
N LEU A 208 -17.93 -11.98 26.17
CA LEU A 208 -18.91 -11.11 25.53
C LEU A 208 -20.25 -11.79 25.77
N ASP A 209 -21.13 -11.15 26.54
CA ASP A 209 -22.51 -11.59 26.77
C ASP A 209 -23.12 -11.97 25.41
N SER A 210 -23.24 -13.28 25.18
CA SER A 210 -23.91 -13.84 24.01
C SER A 210 -25.42 -13.71 24.24
N GLY A 211 -25.95 -12.50 24.05
CA GLY A 211 -27.33 -12.35 23.67
C GLY A 211 -27.50 -12.90 22.26
N ASP A 212 -28.57 -13.68 22.02
CA ASP A 212 -29.01 -14.24 20.74
C ASP A 212 -29.31 -13.16 19.69
N GLY A 213 -28.31 -12.39 19.30
CA GLY A 213 -28.36 -11.36 18.27
C GLY A 213 -27.66 -11.86 17.02
N ASP A 214 -28.36 -11.79 15.90
CA ASP A 214 -27.84 -12.04 14.56
C ASP A 214 -26.44 -11.44 14.40
N TRP A 215 -25.47 -12.27 13.97
CA TRP A 215 -24.08 -11.87 13.68
C TRP A 215 -23.97 -10.98 12.43
N GLU A 216 -25.03 -10.24 12.08
CA GLU A 216 -25.00 -9.25 11.03
C GLU A 216 -24.03 -8.12 11.43
N GLU A 217 -22.88 -8.13 10.75
CA GLU A 217 -22.16 -6.92 10.35
C GLU A 217 -21.62 -6.00 11.47
N TYR A 218 -21.31 -6.53 12.65
CA TYR A 218 -20.40 -5.81 13.52
C TYR A 218 -19.00 -5.80 12.88
N GLN A 219 -18.62 -4.64 12.32
CA GLN A 219 -17.24 -4.20 12.09
C GLN A 219 -16.48 -4.14 13.43
N VAL A 220 -16.35 -5.27 14.12
CA VAL A 220 -15.42 -5.37 15.25
C VAL A 220 -14.05 -5.28 14.64
N ASP A 221 -13.33 -4.19 14.92
CA ASP A 221 -11.92 -4.10 14.58
C ASP A 221 -11.23 -5.37 15.11
N PRO A 222 -10.73 -6.25 14.22
CA PRO A 222 -10.15 -7.53 14.63
C PRO A 222 -8.99 -7.35 15.60
N SER A 223 -8.37 -6.17 15.68
CA SER A 223 -7.32 -5.86 16.63
C SER A 223 -7.82 -5.72 18.08
N ASN A 224 -9.12 -5.54 18.32
CA ASN A 224 -9.72 -5.51 19.66
C ASN A 224 -10.05 -6.91 20.22
N LEU A 225 -9.97 -7.96 19.38
CA LEU A 225 -10.36 -9.32 19.74
C LEU A 225 -9.18 -10.20 20.18
N ILE A 226 -8.04 -9.59 20.54
CA ILE A 226 -6.78 -10.32 20.65
C ILE A 226 -6.07 -10.04 21.98
N GLY A 227 -5.69 -11.13 22.65
CA GLY A 227 -4.82 -11.08 23.82
C GLY A 227 -3.36 -10.90 23.39
N GLU A 228 -2.68 -9.92 23.98
CA GLU A 228 -1.22 -9.87 23.97
C GLU A 228 -0.69 -11.11 24.71
N MET A 229 0.24 -11.82 24.08
CA MET A 229 0.87 -13.01 24.65
C MET A 229 2.37 -13.05 24.34
N PRO A 230 3.15 -13.85 25.07
CA PRO A 230 4.54 -14.10 24.73
C PRO A 230 4.67 -14.59 23.28
N THR A 231 5.65 -14.05 22.55
CA THR A 231 5.87 -14.41 21.14
C THR A 231 6.05 -15.93 20.94
N GLU A 232 6.69 -16.62 21.88
CA GLU A 232 6.89 -18.07 21.81
C GLU A 232 5.56 -18.84 21.87
N GLU A 233 4.65 -18.42 22.75
CA GLU A 233 3.32 -19.01 22.88
C GLU A 233 2.46 -18.73 21.64
N ALA A 234 2.52 -17.51 21.10
CA ALA A 234 1.87 -17.16 19.84
C ALA A 234 2.36 -18.06 18.68
N ILE A 235 3.66 -18.33 18.63
CA ILE A 235 4.26 -19.21 17.62
C ILE A 235 3.74 -20.64 17.76
N ASP A 236 3.68 -21.16 18.98
CA ASP A 236 3.18 -22.51 19.24
C ASP A 236 1.71 -22.64 18.86
N LEU A 237 0.88 -21.62 19.13
CA LEU A 237 -0.52 -21.60 18.72
C LEU A 237 -0.68 -21.55 17.20
N ILE A 238 0.13 -20.77 16.48
CA ILE A 238 0.04 -20.69 15.01
C ILE A 238 0.46 -22.00 14.34
N ARG A 239 1.39 -22.74 14.94
CA ARG A 239 1.85 -24.05 14.46
C ARG A 239 0.84 -25.17 14.73
N ARG A 240 -0.10 -24.97 15.65
CA ARG A 240 -1.21 -25.91 15.91
C ARG A 240 -2.21 -25.85 14.76
N ARG A 241 -2.10 -26.81 13.84
CA ARG A 241 -2.94 -26.91 12.62
C ARG A 241 -4.41 -27.22 12.91
N ASP A 242 -4.73 -27.60 14.14
CA ASP A 242 -6.08 -27.87 14.62
C ASP A 242 -6.84 -26.61 15.07
N LEU A 243 -6.16 -25.47 15.21
CA LEU A 243 -6.78 -24.20 15.60
C LEU A 243 -7.05 -23.30 14.39
N PRO A 244 -8.30 -22.84 14.17
CA PRO A 244 -8.60 -21.95 13.07
C PRO A 244 -8.17 -20.51 13.42
N VAL A 245 -6.94 -20.16 13.05
CA VAL A 245 -6.41 -18.80 13.20
C VAL A 245 -7.15 -17.86 12.26
N VAL A 246 -7.64 -16.75 12.80
CA VAL A 246 -8.31 -15.68 12.03
C VAL A 246 -7.35 -14.53 11.74
N ALA A 247 -6.53 -14.19 12.71
CA ALA A 247 -5.50 -13.17 12.58
C ALA A 247 -4.33 -13.49 13.51
N ALA A 248 -3.13 -13.12 13.09
CA ALA A 248 -1.93 -13.25 13.90
C ALA A 248 -1.02 -12.06 13.65
N ARG A 249 -0.40 -11.56 14.72
CA ARG A 249 0.72 -10.63 14.67
C ARG A 249 1.84 -11.18 15.53
N ILE A 250 3.01 -11.35 14.94
CA ILE A 250 4.18 -11.89 15.63
C ILE A 250 5.27 -10.84 15.59
N ALA A 251 5.73 -10.46 16.78
CA ALA A 251 6.78 -9.47 16.96
C ALA A 251 8.14 -10.13 17.20
N PHE A 252 9.11 -9.77 16.37
CA PHE A 252 10.52 -10.05 16.56
C PHE A 252 11.28 -8.74 16.76
N ARG A 253 12.56 -8.86 17.13
CA ARG A 253 13.43 -7.69 17.19
C ARG A 253 13.55 -7.07 15.79
N ASP A 254 13.12 -5.81 15.68
CA ASP A 254 13.18 -4.95 14.49
C ASP A 254 12.29 -5.38 13.30
N VAL A 255 11.49 -6.44 13.46
CA VAL A 255 10.62 -7.00 12.41
C VAL A 255 9.31 -7.49 13.01
N PHE A 256 8.19 -7.23 12.34
CA PHE A 256 6.88 -7.78 12.68
C PHE A 256 6.29 -8.48 11.46
N MET A 257 5.60 -9.58 11.71
CA MET A 257 4.76 -10.24 10.71
C MET A 257 3.30 -10.10 11.14
N THR A 258 2.42 -9.82 10.21
CA THR A 258 0.97 -9.98 10.35
C THR A 258 0.47 -11.02 9.37
N TRP A 259 -0.58 -11.74 9.75
CA TRP A 259 -1.34 -12.62 8.88
C TRP A 259 -2.82 -12.46 9.19
N HIS A 260 -3.65 -12.39 8.16
CA HIS A 260 -5.09 -12.34 8.26
C HIS A 260 -5.71 -13.40 7.35
N ARG A 261 -6.78 -14.04 7.83
CA ARG A 261 -7.55 -15.03 7.06
C ARG A 261 -8.02 -14.45 5.72
N PRO A 262 -8.45 -15.31 4.76
CA PRO A 262 -9.01 -14.84 3.51
C PRO A 262 -10.18 -13.87 3.69
N TYR A 263 -10.15 -12.77 2.95
CA TYR A 263 -11.25 -11.81 2.80
C TYR A 263 -11.12 -11.08 1.46
N ALA A 264 -12.24 -10.54 0.95
CA ALA A 264 -12.24 -9.70 -0.25
C ALA A 264 -11.71 -8.30 0.11
N ARG A 265 -10.46 -7.99 -0.26
CA ARG A 265 -9.83 -6.70 0.07
C ARG A 265 -10.37 -5.54 -0.77
N PHE A 266 -10.70 -5.80 -2.03
CA PHE A 266 -11.14 -4.77 -2.96
C PHE A 266 -12.60 -4.99 -3.34
N ILE A 267 -13.36 -3.90 -3.39
CA ILE A 267 -14.80 -3.91 -3.72
C ILE A 267 -15.03 -4.47 -5.14
N ASP A 268 -14.03 -4.35 -6.02
CA ASP A 268 -14.06 -4.81 -7.41
C ASP A 268 -13.45 -6.21 -7.62
N SER A 269 -13.18 -6.96 -6.55
CA SER A 269 -12.61 -8.31 -6.62
C SER A 269 -13.45 -9.31 -5.81
N ASP A 270 -13.97 -10.33 -6.49
CA ASP A 270 -14.70 -11.44 -5.86
C ASP A 270 -13.77 -12.50 -5.25
N VAL A 271 -12.44 -12.35 -5.42
CA VAL A 271 -11.46 -13.30 -4.93
C VAL A 271 -11.08 -12.98 -3.49
N GLU A 272 -11.36 -13.92 -2.58
CA GLU A 272 -10.83 -13.88 -1.22
C GLU A 272 -9.40 -14.43 -1.19
N SER A 273 -8.52 -13.72 -0.49
CA SER A 273 -7.15 -14.18 -0.25
C SER A 273 -6.70 -13.78 1.14
N ALA A 274 -5.87 -14.63 1.76
CA ALA A 274 -5.26 -14.27 3.02
C ALA A 274 -4.30 -13.10 2.80
N GLU A 275 -4.08 -12.30 3.83
CA GLU A 275 -3.14 -11.18 3.77
C GLU A 275 -1.97 -11.46 4.69
N VAL A 276 -0.76 -11.28 4.16
CA VAL A 276 0.46 -11.24 4.96
C VAL A 276 1.00 -9.83 4.96
N GLY A 277 1.42 -9.36 6.12
CA GLY A 277 2.15 -8.12 6.28
C GLY A 277 3.51 -8.34 6.93
N VAL A 278 4.49 -7.54 6.53
CA VAL A 278 5.80 -7.44 7.18
C VAL A 278 6.12 -5.98 7.41
N TYR A 279 6.42 -5.65 8.65
CA TYR A 279 6.93 -4.33 9.03
C TYR A 279 8.38 -4.44 9.47
N LEU A 280 9.26 -3.66 8.84
CA LEU A 280 10.69 -3.58 9.12
C LEU A 280 11.02 -2.24 9.75
N ASN A 281 11.50 -2.25 11.00
CA ASN A 281 12.12 -1.08 11.62
C ASN A 281 13.59 -0.91 11.20
N ASP A 282 14.23 -2.01 10.77
CA ASP A 282 15.61 -2.01 10.29
C ASP A 282 15.68 -2.54 8.85
N LEU A 283 16.05 -1.66 7.92
CA LEU A 283 16.19 -1.99 6.50
C LEU A 283 17.35 -2.95 6.22
N SER A 284 18.27 -3.20 7.16
CA SER A 284 19.28 -4.27 7.02
C SER A 284 18.64 -5.65 6.83
N ARG A 285 17.39 -5.81 7.27
CA ARG A 285 16.57 -7.03 7.18
C ARG A 285 15.81 -7.19 5.87
N ILE A 286 15.95 -6.26 4.92
CA ILE A 286 15.12 -6.22 3.71
C ILE A 286 15.26 -7.48 2.84
N ASN A 287 16.42 -8.11 2.79
CA ASN A 287 16.60 -9.31 1.96
C ASN A 287 15.78 -10.50 2.45
N GLY A 288 15.68 -10.68 3.78
CA GLY A 288 14.81 -11.70 4.38
C GLY A 288 13.34 -11.45 4.04
N ALA A 289 12.90 -10.19 4.11
CA ALA A 289 11.54 -9.81 3.71
C ALA A 289 11.28 -10.02 2.22
N ARG A 290 12.22 -9.65 1.33
CA ARG A 290 12.11 -9.87 -0.12
C ARG A 290 11.97 -11.35 -0.45
N ARG A 291 12.84 -12.19 0.13
CA ARG A 291 12.75 -13.65 -0.03
C ARG A 291 11.40 -14.17 0.44
N PHE A 292 10.91 -13.68 1.58
CA PHE A 292 9.61 -14.09 2.08
C PHE A 292 8.46 -13.67 1.16
N VAL A 293 8.44 -12.43 0.67
CA VAL A 293 7.44 -11.97 -0.31
C VAL A 293 7.43 -12.86 -1.55
N ARG A 294 8.60 -13.24 -2.08
CA ARG A 294 8.70 -14.13 -3.25
C ARG A 294 8.18 -15.53 -3.00
N ASN A 295 8.42 -16.07 -1.80
CA ASN A 295 8.03 -17.44 -1.45
C ASN A 295 6.54 -17.53 -1.07
N ALA A 296 6.04 -16.53 -0.32
CA ALA A 296 4.68 -16.51 0.20
C ALA A 296 3.70 -15.82 -0.72
N GLY A 297 4.18 -14.99 -1.63
CA GLY A 297 3.40 -14.46 -2.72
C GLY A 297 3.00 -15.56 -3.70
N ARG A 298 1.87 -15.38 -4.40
CA ARG A 298 1.51 -16.28 -5.49
C ARG A 298 2.57 -16.18 -6.59
N ALA A 299 3.25 -17.30 -6.85
CA ALA A 299 4.48 -17.36 -7.62
C ALA A 299 4.40 -16.62 -8.97
N ARG A 300 3.25 -16.68 -9.64
CA ARG A 300 3.03 -16.03 -10.93
C ARG A 300 3.08 -14.49 -10.82
N PHE A 301 2.33 -13.90 -9.90
CA PHE A 301 2.28 -12.44 -9.74
C PHE A 301 3.63 -11.84 -9.40
N PHE A 302 4.31 -12.38 -8.39
CA PHE A 302 5.57 -11.82 -7.88
C PHE A 302 6.78 -12.09 -8.77
N SER A 303 6.73 -13.11 -9.63
CA SER A 303 7.79 -13.35 -10.61
C SER A 303 7.62 -12.57 -11.90
N GLU A 304 6.40 -12.14 -12.22
CA GLU A 304 6.05 -11.49 -13.49
C GLU A 304 5.84 -9.97 -13.37
N ALA A 305 5.34 -9.48 -12.23
CA ALA A 305 5.11 -8.06 -12.01
C ALA A 305 6.43 -7.32 -11.70
N ASP A 306 6.64 -6.17 -12.35
CA ASP A 306 7.74 -5.25 -12.01
C ASP A 306 7.38 -4.49 -10.72
N ILE A 307 7.65 -5.12 -9.59
CA ILE A 307 7.43 -4.55 -8.26
C ILE A 307 8.72 -3.88 -7.78
N THR A 308 8.80 -2.58 -8.03
CA THR A 308 9.85 -1.72 -7.48
C THR A 308 9.27 -0.79 -6.40
N ILE A 309 9.76 -0.93 -5.17
CA ILE A 309 9.40 -0.05 -4.04
C ILE A 309 10.40 1.08 -3.89
N LEU A 310 9.92 2.22 -3.39
CA LEU A 310 10.78 3.35 -3.00
C LEU A 310 10.86 3.40 -1.47
N VAL A 311 12.05 3.17 -0.93
CA VAL A 311 12.31 3.29 0.51
C VAL A 311 13.14 4.54 0.82
N ARG A 312 13.03 5.07 2.04
CA ARG A 312 13.92 6.13 2.52
C ARG A 312 14.81 5.63 3.64
N GLU A 313 16.07 5.39 3.31
CA GLU A 313 17.08 5.04 4.30
C GLU A 313 17.86 6.29 4.70
N ARG A 314 17.69 6.75 5.95
CA ARG A 314 18.34 7.96 6.48
C ARG A 314 18.09 9.20 5.59
N GLY A 315 16.88 9.30 5.03
CA GLY A 315 16.47 10.38 4.13
C GLY A 315 16.83 10.18 2.66
N ASN A 316 17.71 9.23 2.32
CA ASN A 316 18.10 8.96 0.95
C ASN A 316 17.08 8.01 0.27
N PRO A 317 16.51 8.39 -0.88
CA PRO A 317 15.63 7.51 -1.64
C PRO A 317 16.44 6.34 -2.21
N LYS A 318 15.95 5.12 -2.01
CA LYS A 318 16.48 3.90 -2.63
C LYS A 318 15.35 3.13 -3.28
N HIS A 319 15.58 2.68 -4.51
CA HIS A 319 14.68 1.78 -5.22
C HIS A 319 15.07 0.34 -4.91
N ILE A 320 14.11 -0.46 -4.46
CA ILE A 320 14.32 -1.87 -4.14
C ILE A 320 13.36 -2.69 -4.99
N TRP A 321 13.91 -3.67 -5.69
CA TRP A 321 13.13 -4.67 -6.43
C TRP A 321 12.66 -5.74 -5.47
N ILE A 322 11.37 -6.03 -5.47
CA ILE A 322 10.81 -7.12 -4.68
C ILE A 322 11.09 -8.46 -5.35
#